data_AF-C6PUP1-F1
#
_entry.id   AF-C6PUP1-F1
#
_cell.length_a   1.000
_cell.length_b   1.000
_cell.length_c   1.000
_cell.angle_alpha   90.00
_cell.angle_beta   90.00
_cell.angle_gamma   90.00
#
_symmetry.space_group_name_H-M   'P 1'
#
loop_
_entity.id
_entity.type
_entity.pdbx_description
1 polymer ?
#
loop_
_entity_poly.entity_id
_entity_poly.type
_entity_poly.pdbx_seq_one_letter_code
_entity_poly.pdbx_strand_id
1 'polypeptide(L)'
;MGYKADVSPEAATFDQKALKSNWSHRHFAKAAGMGTFGINNMLITKIGCCGRYSTIVTNLDIEPDVPLKEEYCLYKKNGSCGVCVKNCPAGALTLNGYDRQKCYAVARKNAEIYTQFGSSYTNESGEQPNSVGSEVCGKCVVNTPCAFNRII
;
A
#
# COMPACT_ATOMS: atom_id res chain seq x y z
N MET A 1 -1.01 12.79 27.92
CA MET A 1 -0.71 11.49 28.56
C MET A 1 0.76 11.34 29.00
N GLY A 2 1.69 12.23 28.63
CA GLY A 2 3.07 12.21 29.16
C GLY A 2 4.04 11.25 28.45
N TYR A 3 3.57 10.50 27.46
CA TYR A 3 4.39 9.60 26.64
C TYR A 3 5.09 10.35 25.51
N LYS A 4 6.28 9.86 25.14
CA LYS A 4 7.03 10.30 23.96
C LYS A 4 6.49 9.59 22.73
N ALA A 5 6.39 10.31 21.63
CA ALA A 5 5.92 9.77 20.37
C ALA A 5 6.61 10.49 19.20
N ASP A 6 6.85 9.75 18.11
CA ASP A 6 7.45 10.30 16.90
C ASP A 6 6.97 9.56 15.64
N VAL A 7 7.18 10.17 14.48
CA VAL A 7 6.94 9.57 13.17
C VAL A 7 8.29 9.44 12.46
N SER A 8 8.57 8.24 11.97
CA SER A 8 9.81 7.97 11.24
C SER A 8 9.86 8.78 9.93
N PRO A 9 10.94 9.52 9.65
CA PRO A 9 11.11 10.25 8.38
C PRO A 9 11.15 9.30 7.18
N GLU A 10 11.54 8.04 7.38
CA GLU A 10 11.53 6.98 6.37
C GLU A 10 10.12 6.67 5.84
N ALA A 11 9.05 7.13 6.52
CA ALA A 11 7.68 7.03 6.04
C ALA A 11 7.41 7.87 4.77
N ALA A 12 8.22 8.91 4.52
CA ALA A 12 8.03 9.83 3.40
C ALA A 12 8.85 9.47 2.15
N THR A 13 9.71 8.44 2.22
CA THR A 13 10.67 8.10 1.15
C THR A 13 10.75 6.59 0.88
N PHE A 14 11.38 6.23 -0.22
CA PHE A 14 11.64 4.84 -0.61
C PHE A 14 12.82 4.76 -1.59
N ASP A 15 13.45 3.59 -1.66
CA ASP A 15 14.50 3.31 -2.64
C ASP A 15 13.91 3.31 -4.06
N GLN A 16 14.32 4.26 -4.90
CA GLN A 16 13.77 4.45 -6.25
C GLN A 16 14.27 3.42 -7.28
N LYS A 17 15.30 2.62 -6.94
CA LYS A 17 15.80 1.54 -7.78
C LYS A 17 15.11 0.21 -7.44
N ALA A 18 15.08 -0.15 -6.16
CA ALA A 18 14.41 -1.36 -5.67
C ALA A 18 12.89 -1.22 -5.59
N LEU A 19 12.38 0.01 -5.56
CA LEU A 19 10.99 0.38 -5.35
C LEU A 19 10.44 -0.25 -4.07
N LYS A 20 11.17 -0.03 -2.97
CA LYS A 20 10.86 -0.53 -1.62
C LYS A 20 11.09 0.58 -0.60
N SER A 21 10.15 0.74 0.32
CA SER A 21 10.36 1.53 1.53
C SER A 21 10.80 0.61 2.66
N ASN A 22 11.68 1.11 3.52
CA ASN A 22 12.04 0.47 4.78
C ASN A 22 10.96 0.68 5.86
N TRP A 23 9.98 1.57 5.62
CA TRP A 23 8.91 1.89 6.55
C TRP A 23 7.53 1.60 5.95
N SER A 24 7.07 0.36 6.07
CA SER A 24 5.80 -0.07 5.45
C SER A 24 4.62 0.00 6.41
N HIS A 25 3.82 1.07 6.35
CA HIS A 25 2.58 1.20 7.15
C HIS A 25 1.63 0.00 7.01
N ARG A 26 1.57 -0.62 5.82
CA ARG A 26 0.74 -1.82 5.60
C ARG A 26 1.25 -3.04 6.36
N HIS A 27 2.57 -3.21 6.52
CA HIS A 27 3.11 -4.31 7.32
C HIS A 27 2.89 -4.08 8.81
N PHE A 28 3.03 -2.85 9.29
CA PHE A 28 2.67 -2.49 10.67
C PHE A 28 1.19 -2.76 10.94
N ALA A 29 0.29 -2.34 10.04
CA ALA A 29 -1.14 -2.62 10.17
C ALA A 29 -1.47 -4.13 10.12
N LYS A 30 -0.74 -4.93 9.33
CA LYS A 30 -0.85 -6.39 9.38
C LYS A 30 -0.42 -6.95 10.73
N ALA A 31 0.71 -6.46 11.27
CA ALA A 31 1.21 -6.90 12.57
C ALA A 31 0.22 -6.59 13.70
N ALA A 32 -0.42 -5.42 13.64
CA ALA A 32 -1.48 -4.98 14.54
C ALA A 32 -2.87 -5.61 14.25
N GLY A 33 -2.94 -6.73 13.51
CA GLY A 33 -4.19 -7.46 13.32
C GLY A 33 -5.27 -6.75 12.49
N MET A 34 -4.94 -5.69 11.74
CA MET A 34 -5.96 -4.91 11.02
C MET A 34 -6.49 -5.61 9.75
N GLY A 35 -5.74 -6.55 9.18
CA GLY A 35 -6.09 -7.18 7.90
C GLY A 35 -5.05 -8.15 7.36
N THR A 36 -5.30 -8.71 6.17
CA THR A 36 -4.33 -9.54 5.42
C THR A 36 -4.08 -9.04 4.01
N PHE A 37 -2.95 -9.41 3.43
CA PHE A 37 -2.56 -8.94 2.11
C PHE A 37 -3.34 -9.63 0.99
N GLY A 38 -3.89 -8.84 0.07
CA GLY A 38 -4.34 -9.32 -1.23
C GLY A 38 -3.19 -9.62 -2.18
N ILE A 39 -3.46 -10.36 -3.26
CA ILE A 39 -2.48 -10.54 -4.35
C ILE A 39 -2.12 -9.20 -5.01
N ASN A 40 -2.97 -8.18 -4.92
CA ASN A 40 -2.68 -6.82 -5.37
C ASN A 40 -1.73 -6.01 -4.45
N ASN A 41 -1.14 -6.65 -3.43
CA ASN A 41 -0.25 -6.04 -2.43
C ASN A 41 -0.92 -5.00 -1.52
N MET A 42 -2.25 -4.93 -1.50
CA MET A 42 -3.00 -4.09 -0.56
C MET A 42 -3.34 -4.87 0.70
N LEU A 43 -3.37 -4.18 1.84
CA LEU A 43 -3.90 -4.75 3.08
C LEU A 43 -5.42 -4.63 3.05
N ILE A 44 -6.11 -5.76 3.02
CA ILE A 44 -7.57 -5.87 3.06
C ILE A 44 -7.97 -5.93 4.52
N THR A 45 -8.78 -4.97 4.97
CA THR A 45 -9.37 -4.94 6.31
C THR A 45 -10.84 -5.36 6.25
N LYS A 46 -11.49 -5.41 7.42
CA LYS A 46 -12.96 -5.63 7.49
C LYS A 46 -13.77 -4.59 6.71
N ILE A 47 -13.24 -3.40 6.45
CA ILE A 47 -13.94 -2.34 5.70
C ILE A 47 -13.42 -2.15 4.27
N GLY A 48 -12.54 -3.04 3.81
CA GLY A 48 -11.91 -3.00 2.48
C GLY A 48 -10.45 -2.56 2.52
N CYS A 49 -9.89 -2.26 1.34
CA CYS A 49 -8.47 -1.95 1.16
C CYS A 49 -8.17 -0.53 0.66
N CYS A 50 -9.20 0.31 0.45
CA CYS A 50 -9.05 1.69 -0.02
C CYS A 50 -8.77 2.72 1.09
N GLY A 51 -8.34 2.28 2.27
CA GLY A 51 -7.95 3.15 3.39
C GLY A 51 -6.48 3.59 3.33
N ARG A 52 -6.14 4.60 4.14
CA ARG A 52 -4.75 5.00 4.43
C ARG A 52 -4.35 4.52 5.82
N TYR A 53 -3.07 4.20 5.96
CA TYR A 53 -2.47 3.81 7.23
C TYR A 53 -1.38 4.82 7.58
N SER A 54 -1.29 5.14 8.85
CA SER A 54 -0.20 5.92 9.44
C SER A 54 0.28 5.20 10.67
N THR A 55 1.52 5.47 11.07
CA THR A 55 2.15 4.81 12.21
C THR A 55 2.86 5.85 13.05
N ILE A 56 2.78 5.67 14.36
CA ILE A 56 3.47 6.47 15.34
C ILE A 56 4.29 5.49 16.19
N VAL A 57 5.55 5.82 16.44
CA VAL A 57 6.38 5.10 17.42
C VAL A 57 6.19 5.81 18.75
N THR A 58 5.95 5.06 19.83
CA THR A 58 5.75 5.64 21.16
C THR A 58 6.32 4.74 22.23
N ASN A 59 6.66 5.31 23.39
CA ASN A 59 7.02 4.57 24.59
C ASN A 59 5.81 4.25 25.48
N LEU A 60 4.59 4.44 24.98
CA LEU A 60 3.38 3.99 25.64
C LEU A 60 3.38 2.46 25.73
N ASP A 61 3.27 1.95 26.95
CA ASP A 61 3.14 0.52 27.22
C ASP A 61 1.69 0.08 26.99
N ILE A 62 1.47 -0.77 25.99
CA ILE A 62 0.17 -1.35 25.65
C ILE A 62 0.32 -2.82 25.30
N GLU A 63 -0.71 -3.59 25.61
CA GLU A 63 -0.83 -4.95 25.10
C GLU A 63 -0.96 -4.93 23.57
N PRO A 64 -0.09 -5.65 22.84
CA PRO A 64 -0.12 -5.67 21.40
C PRO A 64 -1.23 -6.56 20.86
N ASP A 65 -1.83 -6.15 19.75
CA ASP A 65 -2.68 -7.03 18.94
C ASP A 65 -1.88 -8.13 18.25
N VAL A 66 -2.57 -9.15 17.75
CA VAL A 66 -1.98 -10.27 17.01
C VAL A 66 -2.37 -10.26 15.52
N PRO A 67 -1.47 -10.68 14.61
CA PRO A 67 -1.80 -10.80 13.20
C PRO A 67 -2.98 -11.75 12.96
N LEU A 68 -3.86 -11.37 12.03
CA LEU A 68 -4.96 -12.23 11.62
C LEU A 68 -4.46 -13.47 10.88
N LYS A 69 -5.11 -14.60 11.15
CA LYS A 69 -4.84 -15.88 10.48
C LYS A 69 -5.75 -16.10 9.25
N GLU A 70 -6.95 -15.51 9.24
CA GLU A 70 -7.88 -15.64 8.12
C GLU A 70 -7.45 -14.79 6.93
N GLU A 71 -7.43 -15.39 5.74
CA GLU A 71 -7.19 -14.66 4.49
C GLU A 71 -8.44 -13.96 3.98
N TYR A 72 -8.40 -12.64 3.84
CA TYR A 72 -9.50 -11.85 3.27
C TYR A 72 -9.46 -11.76 1.74
N CYS A 73 -8.34 -12.14 1.12
CA CYS A 73 -8.26 -12.21 -0.33
C CYS A 73 -8.97 -13.45 -0.85
N LEU A 74 -10.08 -13.29 -1.56
CA LEU A 74 -10.84 -14.41 -2.14
C LEU A 74 -9.99 -15.33 -3.04
N TYR A 75 -9.00 -14.79 -3.76
CA TYR A 75 -8.05 -15.61 -4.51
C TYR A 75 -7.23 -16.53 -3.61
N LYS A 76 -6.68 -16.00 -2.50
CA LYS A 76 -5.91 -16.80 -1.55
C LYS A 76 -6.79 -17.78 -0.78
N LYS A 77 -8.05 -17.43 -0.52
CA LYS A 77 -9.01 -18.26 0.21
C LYS A 77 -9.50 -19.45 -0.62
N ASN A 78 -9.82 -19.24 -1.90
CA ASN A 78 -10.42 -20.30 -2.74
C ASN A 78 -10.20 -20.14 -4.26
N GLY A 79 -9.34 -19.23 -4.70
CA GLY A 79 -9.05 -19.02 -6.12
C GLY A 79 -10.12 -18.27 -6.92
N SER A 80 -11.22 -17.84 -6.32
CA SER A 80 -12.40 -17.32 -7.06
C SER A 80 -12.23 -15.91 -7.64
N CYS A 81 -11.22 -15.15 -7.22
CA CYS A 81 -11.08 -13.73 -7.58
C CYS A 81 -9.78 -13.44 -8.33
N GLY A 82 -9.86 -12.64 -9.39
CA GLY A 82 -8.69 -12.12 -10.13
C GLY A 82 -8.91 -10.70 -10.66
N VAL A 83 -9.88 -9.97 -10.11
CA VAL A 83 -10.33 -8.67 -10.67
C VAL A 83 -9.19 -7.64 -10.68
N CYS A 84 -8.36 -7.59 -9.65
CA CYS A 84 -7.21 -6.69 -9.61
C CYS A 84 -6.17 -6.96 -10.71
N VAL A 85 -5.99 -8.23 -11.10
CA VAL A 85 -5.13 -8.63 -12.24
C VAL A 85 -5.73 -8.13 -13.54
N LYS A 86 -7.02 -8.39 -13.75
CA LYS A 86 -7.76 -7.92 -14.95
C LYS A 86 -7.72 -6.39 -15.09
N ASN A 87 -7.76 -5.66 -13.98
CA ASN A 87 -7.73 -4.20 -13.97
C ASN A 87 -6.33 -3.60 -14.15
N CYS A 88 -5.25 -4.40 -14.17
CA CYS A 88 -3.89 -3.87 -14.21
C CYS A 88 -3.53 -3.39 -15.62
N PRO A 89 -3.43 -2.07 -15.88
CA PRO A 89 -3.14 -1.58 -17.23
C PRO A 89 -1.70 -1.87 -17.67
N ALA A 90 -0.80 -2.09 -16.71
CA ALA A 90 0.62 -2.35 -16.97
C ALA A 90 0.92 -3.83 -17.26
N GLY A 91 -0.03 -4.75 -17.03
CA GLY A 91 0.27 -6.19 -16.94
C GLY A 91 1.31 -6.52 -15.86
N ALA A 92 1.48 -5.62 -14.88
CA ALA A 92 2.45 -5.75 -13.81
C ALA A 92 2.01 -6.73 -12.72
N LEU A 93 0.70 -6.91 -12.56
CA LEU A 93 0.14 -7.80 -11.56
C LEU A 93 -0.42 -9.05 -12.26
N THR A 94 0.03 -10.22 -11.83
CA THR A 94 -0.44 -11.52 -12.31
C THR A 94 -0.88 -12.39 -11.12
N LEU A 95 -1.46 -13.55 -11.40
CA LEU A 95 -1.80 -14.51 -10.35
C LEU A 95 -0.57 -15.08 -9.64
N ASN A 96 0.59 -15.09 -10.31
CA ASN A 96 1.82 -15.72 -9.83
C ASN A 96 2.87 -14.71 -9.32
N GLY A 97 2.62 -13.41 -9.47
CA GLY A 97 3.62 -12.42 -9.10
C GLY A 97 3.29 -10.98 -9.48
N TYR A 98 4.15 -10.08 -9.01
CA TYR A 98 4.04 -8.65 -9.18
C TYR A 98 5.37 -8.04 -9.65
N ASP A 99 5.36 -7.47 -10.86
CA ASP A 99 6.44 -6.71 -11.44
C ASP A 99 6.28 -5.22 -11.10
N ARG A 100 6.97 -4.82 -10.02
CA ARG A 100 6.96 -3.43 -9.54
C ARG A 100 7.53 -2.43 -10.52
N GLN A 101 8.49 -2.82 -11.37
CA GLN A 101 9.11 -1.90 -12.32
C GLN A 101 8.11 -1.52 -13.42
N LYS A 102 7.39 -2.52 -13.95
CA LYS A 102 6.27 -2.26 -14.88
C LYS A 102 5.17 -1.41 -14.27
N CYS A 103 4.83 -1.66 -13.01
CA CYS A 103 3.81 -0.86 -12.31
C CYS A 103 4.26 0.59 -12.13
N TYR A 104 5.50 0.80 -11.72
CA TYR A 104 6.05 2.13 -11.46
C TYR A 104 6.24 2.94 -12.75
N ALA A 105 6.55 2.29 -13.87
CA ALA A 105 6.60 2.96 -15.17
C ALA A 105 5.27 3.65 -15.54
N VAL A 106 4.13 3.05 -15.22
CA VAL A 106 2.81 3.70 -15.39
C VAL A 106 2.61 4.84 -14.39
N ALA A 107 3.03 4.66 -13.14
CA ALA A 107 2.95 5.71 -12.12
C ALA A 107 3.78 6.96 -12.47
N ARG A 108 4.98 6.77 -13.05
CA ARG A 108 5.83 7.86 -13.54
C ARG A 108 5.18 8.66 -14.66
N LYS A 109 4.59 7.97 -15.65
CA LYS A 109 3.82 8.63 -16.73
C LYS A 109 2.66 9.44 -16.17
N ASN A 110 1.96 8.90 -15.16
CA ASN A 110 0.87 9.62 -14.50
C ASN A 110 1.37 10.87 -13.75
N ALA A 111 2.56 10.80 -13.13
CA ALA A 111 3.14 11.94 -12.43
C ALA A 111 3.46 13.12 -13.38
N GLU A 112 3.85 12.85 -14.62
CA GLU A 112 4.08 13.87 -15.65
C GLU A 112 2.78 14.57 -16.09
N ILE A 113 1.63 13.88 -15.98
CA ILE A 113 0.31 14.40 -16.36
C ILE A 113 -0.35 15.15 -15.19
N TYR A 114 -0.25 14.59 -13.97
CA TYR A 114 -0.96 15.06 -12.78
C TYR A 114 -0.04 15.84 -11.83
N THR A 115 0.54 16.93 -12.33
CA THR A 115 1.48 17.78 -11.58
C THR A 115 0.80 18.63 -10.52
N GLN A 116 -0.49 18.94 -10.66
CA GLN A 116 -1.25 19.78 -9.75
C GLN A 116 -1.39 19.22 -8.33
N PHE A 117 -1.17 17.92 -8.14
CA PHE A 117 -1.24 17.26 -6.84
C PHE A 117 0.12 17.15 -6.13
N GLY A 118 1.20 17.58 -6.79
CA GLY A 118 2.56 17.45 -6.27
C GLY A 118 3.03 15.99 -6.19
N SER A 119 4.25 15.81 -5.67
CA SER A 119 4.84 14.48 -5.48
C SER A 119 4.23 13.75 -4.30
N SER A 120 4.14 12.42 -4.43
CA SER A 120 3.68 11.54 -3.35
C SER A 120 4.76 11.23 -2.32
N TYR A 121 6.04 11.36 -2.70
CA TYR A 121 7.19 11.04 -1.84
C TYR A 121 8.30 12.07 -2.02
N THR A 122 9.21 12.08 -1.04
CA THR A 122 10.47 12.83 -1.12
C THR A 122 11.59 11.91 -1.63
N ASN A 123 12.69 12.52 -2.07
CA ASN A 123 13.93 11.82 -2.36
C ASN A 123 14.55 11.21 -1.08
N GLU A 124 15.70 10.56 -1.22
CA GLU A 124 16.39 9.90 -0.10
C GLU A 124 16.90 10.89 0.96
N SER A 125 17.14 12.16 0.61
CA SER A 125 17.50 13.19 1.59
C SER A 125 16.30 13.71 2.38
N GLY A 126 15.07 13.46 1.91
CA GLY A 126 13.84 13.97 2.54
C GLY A 126 13.54 15.44 2.23
N GLU A 127 14.42 16.12 1.49
CA GLU A 127 14.34 17.57 1.32
C GLU A 127 13.62 18.00 0.04
N GLN A 128 13.61 17.14 -0.97
CA GLN A 128 13.05 17.47 -2.28
C GLN A 128 12.05 16.40 -2.74
N PRO A 129 11.06 16.77 -3.57
CA PRO A 129 10.21 15.81 -4.26
C PRO A 129 11.02 14.80 -5.08
N ASN A 130 10.65 13.52 -5.05
CA ASN A 130 11.24 12.50 -5.95
C ASN A 130 10.62 12.49 -7.37
N SER A 131 9.56 13.27 -7.58
CA SER A 131 8.81 13.33 -8.84
C SER A 131 8.20 14.71 -9.07
N VAL A 132 7.86 14.98 -10.33
CA VAL A 132 7.21 16.23 -10.77
C VAL A 132 5.71 16.27 -10.42
N GLY A 133 5.12 15.13 -10.07
CA GLY A 133 3.71 14.99 -9.74
C GLY A 133 3.41 13.65 -9.07
N SER A 134 2.13 13.29 -9.01
CA SER A 134 1.69 12.15 -8.20
C SER A 134 1.92 10.80 -8.88
N GLU A 135 2.77 9.98 -8.28
CA GLU A 135 3.15 8.65 -8.76
C GLU A 135 2.09 7.60 -8.37
N VAL A 136 0.89 7.72 -8.94
CA VAL A 136 -0.27 6.90 -8.56
C VAL A 136 -0.99 6.31 -9.76
N CYS A 137 -1.58 5.12 -9.60
CA CYS A 137 -2.43 4.47 -10.61
C CYS A 137 -3.75 3.97 -10.02
N GLY A 138 -3.68 3.15 -8.96
CA GLY A 138 -4.86 2.70 -8.19
C GLY A 138 -5.82 1.75 -8.90
N LYS A 139 -5.61 1.39 -10.18
CA LYS A 139 -6.58 0.55 -10.92
C LYS A 139 -6.77 -0.85 -10.33
N CYS A 140 -5.75 -1.39 -9.66
CA CYS A 140 -5.83 -2.68 -8.96
C CYS A 140 -6.67 -2.67 -7.67
N VAL A 141 -7.23 -1.52 -7.28
CA VAL A 141 -8.18 -1.39 -6.16
C VAL A 141 -9.56 -0.86 -6.57
N VAL A 142 -9.66 -0.20 -7.73
CA VAL A 142 -10.94 0.33 -8.23
C VAL A 142 -11.88 -0.80 -8.63
N ASN A 143 -13.13 -0.74 -8.15
CA ASN A 143 -14.19 -1.71 -8.46
C ASN A 143 -13.78 -3.18 -8.21
N THR A 144 -12.96 -3.41 -7.19
CA THR A 144 -12.62 -4.77 -6.74
C THR A 144 -13.52 -5.18 -5.57
N PRO A 145 -13.83 -6.48 -5.39
CA PRO A 145 -14.64 -6.93 -4.25
C PRO A 145 -14.05 -6.51 -2.89
N CYS A 146 -12.73 -6.45 -2.79
CA CYS A 146 -12.02 -6.04 -1.58
C CYS A 146 -11.84 -4.52 -1.43
N ALA A 147 -12.36 -3.69 -2.33
CA ALA A 147 -12.18 -2.23 -2.29
C ALA A 147 -12.87 -1.61 -1.08
N PHE A 148 -14.11 -2.02 -0.85
CA PHE A 148 -15.01 -1.54 0.20
C PHE A 148 -15.65 -2.73 0.92
N ASN A 149 -16.51 -2.45 1.91
CA ASN A 149 -17.15 -3.45 2.77
C ASN A 149 -18.22 -4.30 2.04
N ARG A 150 -17.80 -5.05 1.02
CA ARG A 150 -18.59 -6.04 0.28
C ARG A 150 -17.79 -7.32 0.10
N ILE A 151 -17.50 -7.99 1.21
CA ILE A 151 -17.13 -9.41 1.17
C ILE A 151 -18.43 -10.17 1.48
N ILE A 152 -19.17 -10.53 0.43
CA ILE A 152 -20.22 -11.56 0.49
C ILE A 152 -19.55 -12.89 0.19
#